data_AF-A0A0M3J3P1-F1
#
_entry.id   AF-A0A0M3J3P1-F1
#
_cell.length_a   1.000
_cell.length_b   1.000
_cell.length_c   1.000
_cell.angle_alpha   90.00
_cell.angle_beta   90.00
_cell.angle_gamma   90.00
#
_symmetry.space_group_name_H-M   'P 1'
#
loop_
_entity.id
_entity.type
_entity.pdbx_description
1 polymer ?
#
loop_
_entity_poly.entity_id
_entity_poly.type
_entity_poly.pdbx_seq_one_letter_code
_entity_poly.pdbx_strand_id
1 'polypeptide(L)'
;LKLRAENGRVVVVYFGEGAASEGDCHAAFNFASTLRCPIIFFCRNNGWAISTPTNEQYGGDGISVRGLGYGIDTIRVDGNDFFAVFNATKKARELALENKPVLVEAMTYRVGHHSTSDDSTSYRSADEVKAWVDRENPIARFHTYLVDKGWCTPNDDDKWKKQVRREVMKAFSAAEKIPLMHPHELFEDVYKEKTPSIAEQQRQFDEHLQEHAEQYPLSKCEPIRQKEK
;
A
#
# COMPACT_ATOMS: atom_id res chain seq x y z
N LEU A 1 6.46 15.13 -13.09
CA LEU A 1 5.89 14.42 -14.26
C LEU A 1 5.32 15.41 -15.27
N LYS A 2 4.20 16.11 -14.98
CA LYS A 2 3.56 17.10 -15.86
C LYS A 2 4.49 17.96 -16.74
N LEU A 3 5.57 18.52 -16.17
CA LEU A 3 6.50 19.40 -16.89
C LEU A 3 7.38 18.70 -17.95
N ARG A 4 7.41 17.36 -17.98
CA ARG A 4 8.11 16.59 -19.01
C ARG A 4 7.15 16.36 -20.17
N ALA A 5 7.49 16.86 -21.36
CA ALA A 5 6.70 16.66 -22.56
C ALA A 5 6.41 15.17 -22.81
N GLU A 6 5.22 14.88 -23.35
CA GLU A 6 4.82 13.58 -23.92
C GLU A 6 4.90 12.37 -22.97
N ASN A 7 4.96 12.56 -21.65
CA ASN A 7 5.19 11.43 -20.77
C ASN A 7 3.96 10.50 -20.57
N GLY A 8 2.74 10.97 -20.83
CA GLY A 8 1.50 10.17 -20.73
C GLY A 8 1.26 9.46 -19.39
N ARG A 9 1.88 9.95 -18.30
CA ARG A 9 1.88 9.30 -16.97
C ARG A 9 0.97 10.02 -16.00
N VAL A 10 0.36 9.23 -15.13
CA VAL A 10 -0.45 9.67 -13.99
C VAL A 10 0.17 9.07 -12.73
N VAL A 11 0.14 9.82 -11.63
CA VAL A 11 0.49 9.29 -10.30
C VAL A 11 -0.77 8.79 -9.62
N VAL A 12 -0.68 7.65 -8.93
CA VAL A 12 -1.75 7.20 -8.03
C VAL A 12 -1.17 7.10 -6.62
N VAL A 13 -1.86 7.68 -5.65
CA VAL A 13 -1.46 7.64 -4.23
C VAL A 13 -2.55 6.94 -3.44
N TYR A 14 -2.18 5.88 -2.72
CA TYR A 14 -3.10 5.13 -1.86
C TYR A 14 -2.92 5.53 -0.40
N PHE A 15 -4.04 5.70 0.30
CA PHE A 15 -4.05 6.01 1.73
C PHE A 15 -5.34 5.49 2.37
N GLY A 16 -5.36 5.36 3.70
CA GLY A 16 -6.58 5.02 4.45
C GLY A 16 -7.36 6.26 4.88
N GLU A 17 -8.59 6.10 5.35
CA GLU A 17 -9.40 7.21 5.85
C GLU A 17 -8.81 7.87 7.10
N GLY A 18 -8.11 7.12 7.95
CA GLY A 18 -7.34 7.69 9.07
C GLY A 18 -6.20 8.60 8.63
N ALA A 19 -5.42 8.18 7.63
CA ALA A 19 -4.34 9.01 7.08
C ALA A 19 -4.86 10.29 6.40
N ALA A 20 -6.15 10.34 6.04
CA ALA A 20 -6.76 11.53 5.47
C ALA A 20 -7.00 12.64 6.51
N SER A 21 -6.88 12.35 7.80
CA SER A 21 -6.92 13.34 8.89
C SER A 21 -5.58 14.03 9.13
N GLU A 22 -4.49 13.56 8.52
CA GLU A 22 -3.18 14.20 8.61
C GLU A 22 -3.12 15.51 7.82
N GLY A 23 -2.34 16.48 8.32
CA GLY A 23 -2.14 17.78 7.66
C GLY A 23 -1.52 17.67 6.27
N ASP A 24 -0.70 16.65 6.04
CA ASP A 24 -0.09 16.38 4.73
C ASP A 24 -1.14 16.02 3.66
N CYS A 25 -2.26 15.39 4.05
CA CYS A 25 -3.35 15.09 3.13
C CYS A 25 -3.99 16.39 2.62
N HIS A 26 -4.24 17.34 3.53
CA HIS A 26 -4.72 18.67 3.19
C HIS A 26 -3.76 19.41 2.23
N ALA A 27 -2.47 19.43 2.58
CA ALA A 27 -1.45 20.08 1.76
C ALA A 27 -1.38 19.47 0.35
N ALA A 28 -1.38 18.13 0.25
CA ALA A 28 -1.32 17.42 -1.02
C ALA A 28 -2.54 17.71 -1.91
N PHE A 29 -3.76 17.70 -1.35
CA PHE A 29 -4.98 18.04 -2.10
C PHE A 29 -4.92 19.47 -2.64
N ASN A 30 -4.59 20.45 -1.79
CA ASN A 30 -4.52 21.85 -2.20
C ASN A 30 -3.45 22.09 -3.27
N PHE A 31 -2.25 21.50 -3.11
CA PHE A 31 -1.17 21.62 -4.11
C PHE A 31 -1.56 20.96 -5.42
N ALA A 32 -2.14 19.76 -5.39
CA ALA A 32 -2.54 19.06 -6.60
C ALA A 32 -3.62 19.83 -7.39
N SER A 33 -4.56 20.46 -6.69
CA SER A 33 -5.58 21.31 -7.29
C SER A 33 -5.00 22.57 -7.92
N THR A 34 -4.34 23.41 -7.11
CA THR A 34 -3.80 24.71 -7.56
C THR A 34 -2.75 24.57 -8.65
N LEU A 35 -1.91 23.53 -8.56
CA LEU A 35 -0.90 23.23 -9.56
C LEU A 35 -1.42 22.36 -10.69
N ARG A 36 -2.69 21.95 -10.71
CA ARG A 36 -3.28 21.09 -11.75
C ARG A 36 -2.40 19.87 -12.03
N CYS A 37 -2.22 19.01 -11.04
CA CYS A 37 -1.36 17.84 -11.11
C CYS A 37 -2.08 16.63 -11.74
N PRO A 38 -1.39 15.81 -12.56
CA PRO A 38 -1.94 14.56 -13.09
C PRO A 38 -1.87 13.43 -12.04
N ILE A 39 -2.75 13.49 -11.05
CA ILE A 39 -2.75 12.59 -9.89
C ILE A 39 -4.16 12.05 -9.56
N ILE A 40 -4.21 10.79 -9.14
CA ILE A 40 -5.37 10.15 -8.53
C ILE A 40 -5.05 9.90 -7.06
N PHE A 41 -5.84 10.50 -6.18
CA PHE A 41 -5.86 10.17 -4.77
C PHE A 41 -6.86 9.03 -4.56
N PHE A 42 -6.40 7.89 -4.07
CA PHE A 42 -7.20 6.70 -3.88
C PHE A 42 -7.29 6.36 -2.38
N CYS A 43 -8.38 6.79 -1.75
CA CYS A 43 -8.67 6.48 -0.37
C CYS A 43 -9.31 5.10 -0.26
N ARG A 44 -8.74 4.24 0.59
CA ARG A 44 -9.34 2.97 1.02
C ARG A 44 -10.00 3.21 2.37
N ASN A 45 -11.28 3.54 2.35
CA ASN A 45 -12.04 3.72 3.57
C ASN A 45 -12.54 2.35 4.04
N ASN A 46 -11.88 1.81 5.06
CA ASN A 46 -12.16 0.47 5.57
C ASN A 46 -12.95 0.48 6.90
N GLY A 47 -13.36 1.68 7.36
CA GLY A 47 -14.07 1.91 8.61
C GLY A 47 -13.20 2.13 9.85
N TRP A 48 -11.89 1.86 9.79
CA TRP A 48 -11.03 1.77 10.98
C TRP A 48 -9.56 2.20 10.76
N ALA A 49 -9.12 3.16 11.57
CA ALA A 49 -7.71 3.52 11.74
C ALA A 49 -7.14 2.86 13.00
N ILE A 50 -6.47 1.71 12.86
CA ILE A 50 -6.11 0.82 13.97
C ILE A 50 -7.37 0.41 14.74
N SER A 51 -7.65 1.05 15.89
CA SER A 51 -8.81 0.86 16.76
C SER A 51 -9.81 2.02 16.71
N THR A 52 -9.50 3.11 16.01
CA THR A 52 -10.37 4.29 15.92
C THR A 52 -11.38 4.11 14.79
N PRO A 53 -12.70 4.05 15.10
CA PRO A 53 -13.74 3.98 14.09
C PRO A 53 -13.92 5.32 13.36
N THR A 54 -14.54 5.30 12.17
CA THR A 54 -14.73 6.50 11.34
C THR A 54 -15.58 7.60 11.97
N ASN A 55 -16.52 7.26 12.86
CA ASN A 55 -17.32 8.24 13.60
C ASN A 55 -16.51 9.05 14.64
N GLU A 56 -15.34 8.55 15.05
CA GLU A 56 -14.37 9.30 15.85
C GLU A 56 -13.28 9.95 14.97
N GLN A 57 -13.17 9.54 13.71
CA GLN A 57 -12.18 10.05 12.76
C GLN A 57 -12.61 11.37 12.12
N TYR A 58 -13.90 11.53 11.82
CA TYR A 58 -14.43 12.75 11.20
C TYR A 58 -15.92 12.94 11.44
N GLY A 59 -16.37 14.20 11.45
CA GLY A 59 -17.80 14.56 11.51
C GLY A 59 -18.47 14.76 10.14
N GLY A 60 -17.72 14.64 9.03
CA GLY A 60 -18.23 14.83 7.67
C GLY A 60 -18.67 13.54 6.97
N ASP A 61 -19.14 13.66 5.74
CA ASP A 61 -19.52 12.51 4.89
C ASP A 61 -18.29 11.88 4.22
N GLY A 62 -17.42 11.24 5.00
CA GLY A 62 -16.26 10.50 4.50
C GLY A 62 -15.17 11.38 3.88
N ILE A 63 -14.41 10.80 2.95
CA ILE A 63 -13.24 11.43 2.34
C ILE A 63 -13.59 12.08 1.00
N SER A 64 -14.46 11.48 0.18
CA SER A 64 -14.80 12.00 -1.14
C SER A 64 -15.28 13.46 -1.09
N VAL A 65 -16.14 13.83 -0.13
CA VAL A 65 -16.65 15.20 -0.03
C VAL A 65 -15.60 16.25 0.29
N ARG A 66 -14.45 15.84 0.87
CA ARG A 66 -13.34 16.76 1.16
C ARG A 66 -12.73 17.32 -0.12
N GLY A 67 -12.64 16.51 -1.17
CA GLY A 67 -12.06 16.93 -2.45
C GLY A 67 -12.81 18.10 -3.11
N LEU A 68 -14.13 18.19 -2.89
CA LEU A 68 -14.95 19.29 -3.39
C LEU A 68 -14.46 20.66 -2.87
N GLY A 69 -14.05 20.74 -1.60
CA GLY A 69 -13.51 21.96 -1.00
C GLY A 69 -12.20 22.43 -1.63
N TYR A 70 -11.48 21.55 -2.33
CA TYR A 70 -10.27 21.87 -3.09
C TYR A 70 -10.53 22.04 -4.59
N GLY A 71 -11.76 21.87 -5.07
CA GLY A 71 -12.04 21.84 -6.51
C GLY A 71 -11.48 20.61 -7.22
N ILE A 72 -11.33 19.49 -6.51
CA ILE A 72 -10.90 18.19 -7.04
C ILE A 72 -12.15 17.42 -7.47
N ASP A 73 -12.10 16.77 -8.64
CA ASP A 73 -13.18 15.87 -9.08
C ASP A 73 -13.22 14.65 -8.14
N THR A 74 -14.39 14.25 -7.66
CA THR A 74 -14.50 13.18 -6.65
C THR A 74 -15.50 12.11 -7.02
N ILE A 75 -15.25 10.89 -6.58
CA ILE A 75 -16.17 9.76 -6.72
C ILE A 75 -16.02 8.82 -5.51
N ARG A 76 -17.15 8.35 -4.98
CA ARG A 76 -17.20 7.25 -4.02
C ARG A 76 -17.66 5.99 -4.75
N VAL A 77 -17.01 4.87 -4.49
CA VAL A 77 -17.34 3.56 -5.09
C VAL A 77 -17.48 2.48 -4.03
N ASP A 78 -18.22 1.44 -4.37
CA ASP A 78 -18.13 0.16 -3.69
C ASP A 78 -16.73 -0.42 -3.95
N GLY A 79 -15.89 -0.45 -2.92
CA GLY A 79 -14.52 -0.95 -2.97
C GLY A 79 -14.42 -2.47 -3.06
N ASN A 80 -15.52 -3.18 -2.83
CA ASN A 80 -15.60 -4.63 -2.96
C ASN A 80 -16.16 -5.06 -4.34
N ASP A 81 -16.51 -4.10 -5.19
CA ASP A 81 -16.87 -4.32 -6.59
C ASP A 81 -15.66 -4.04 -7.51
N PHE A 82 -15.09 -5.09 -8.09
CA PHE A 82 -13.96 -4.99 -9.02
C PHE A 82 -14.26 -4.05 -10.20
N PHE A 83 -15.45 -4.14 -10.79
CA PHE A 83 -15.79 -3.33 -11.95
C PHE A 83 -16.03 -1.87 -11.59
N ALA A 84 -16.63 -1.59 -10.43
CA ALA A 84 -16.80 -0.21 -9.96
C ALA A 84 -15.44 0.47 -9.73
N VAL A 85 -14.53 -0.21 -9.02
CA VAL A 85 -13.16 0.29 -8.79
C VAL A 85 -12.40 0.46 -10.11
N PHE A 86 -12.47 -0.53 -11.00
CA PHE A 86 -11.80 -0.47 -12.31
C PHE A 86 -12.31 0.71 -13.16
N ASN A 87 -13.64 0.86 -13.28
CA ASN A 87 -14.25 1.90 -14.10
C ASN A 87 -13.96 3.30 -13.54
N ALA A 88 -14.08 3.48 -12.22
CA ALA A 88 -13.76 4.75 -11.57
C ALA A 88 -12.28 5.12 -11.73
N THR A 89 -11.37 4.15 -11.54
CA THR A 89 -9.92 4.38 -11.71
C THR A 89 -9.58 4.69 -13.17
N LYS A 90 -10.20 3.99 -14.12
CA LYS A 90 -10.03 4.24 -15.55
C LYS A 90 -10.49 5.66 -15.92
N LYS A 91 -11.66 6.09 -15.42
CA LYS A 91 -12.16 7.45 -15.67
C LYS A 91 -11.31 8.52 -14.97
N ALA A 92 -10.90 8.26 -13.73
CA ALA A 92 -10.00 9.13 -12.99
C ALA A 92 -8.66 9.32 -13.71
N ARG A 93 -8.13 8.28 -14.35
CA ARG A 93 -6.92 8.36 -15.18
C ARG A 93 -7.11 9.25 -16.40
N GLU A 94 -8.26 9.14 -17.10
CA GLU A 94 -8.57 10.02 -18.24
C GLU A 94 -8.56 11.49 -17.81
N LEU A 95 -9.21 11.83 -16.70
CA LEU A 95 -9.24 13.19 -16.15
C LEU A 95 -7.85 13.66 -15.67
N ALA A 96 -7.11 12.80 -14.98
CA ALA A 96 -5.77 13.12 -14.50
C ALA A 96 -4.80 13.42 -15.67
N LEU A 97 -4.93 12.74 -16.81
CA LEU A 97 -4.15 13.06 -18.01
C LEU A 97 -4.46 14.46 -18.57
N GLU A 98 -5.65 14.99 -18.32
CA GLU A 98 -6.03 16.39 -18.60
C GLU A 98 -5.60 17.38 -17.51
N ASN A 99 -4.72 16.96 -16.59
CA ASN A 99 -4.26 17.73 -15.44
C ASN A 99 -5.40 18.14 -14.49
N LYS A 100 -6.39 17.26 -14.33
CA LYS A 100 -7.46 17.38 -13.33
C LYS A 100 -7.22 16.32 -12.25
N PRO A 101 -6.78 16.70 -11.03
CA PRO A 101 -6.64 15.73 -9.96
C PRO A 101 -8.01 15.11 -9.64
N VAL A 102 -8.01 13.83 -9.25
CA VAL A 102 -9.24 13.10 -8.91
C VAL A 102 -9.08 12.41 -7.56
N LEU A 103 -10.12 12.46 -6.73
CA LEU A 103 -10.23 11.73 -5.48
C LEU A 103 -11.23 10.58 -5.61
N VAL A 104 -10.76 9.35 -5.48
CA VAL A 104 -11.58 8.14 -5.42
C VAL A 104 -11.63 7.66 -3.97
N GLU A 105 -12.82 7.52 -3.41
CA GLU A 105 -13.02 6.86 -2.12
C GLU A 105 -13.65 5.48 -2.34
N ALA A 106 -12.88 4.43 -2.11
CA ALA A 106 -13.35 3.05 -2.17
C ALA A 106 -13.80 2.59 -0.78
N MET A 107 -15.10 2.36 -0.63
CA MET A 107 -15.71 1.86 0.61
C MET A 107 -15.47 0.35 0.69
N THR A 108 -14.75 -0.11 1.70
CA THR A 108 -14.40 -1.52 1.89
C THR A 108 -14.36 -1.84 3.39
N TYR A 109 -13.82 -3.00 3.76
CA TYR A 109 -13.69 -3.41 5.15
C TYR A 109 -12.40 -4.16 5.43
N ARG A 110 -11.76 -3.85 6.56
CA ARG A 110 -10.55 -4.56 7.01
C ARG A 110 -10.96 -5.82 7.77
N VAL A 111 -11.12 -6.93 7.06
CA VAL A 111 -11.52 -8.22 7.65
C VAL A 111 -10.53 -8.71 8.72
N GLY A 112 -9.23 -8.61 8.45
CA GLY A 112 -8.19 -8.99 9.41
C GLY A 112 -7.94 -7.93 10.49
N HIS A 113 -7.03 -8.24 11.43
CA HIS A 113 -6.47 -7.26 12.36
C HIS A 113 -5.72 -6.13 11.63
N HIS A 114 -5.40 -5.05 12.33
CA HIS A 114 -4.61 -3.95 11.74
C HIS A 114 -3.22 -4.43 11.32
N SER A 115 -2.58 -5.23 12.18
CA SER A 115 -1.28 -5.84 11.96
C SER A 115 -1.13 -7.08 12.85
N THR A 116 0.02 -7.76 12.80
CA THR A 116 0.36 -8.85 13.72
C THR A 116 0.52 -8.42 15.18
N SER A 117 0.62 -7.12 15.43
CA SER A 117 0.78 -6.53 16.77
C SER A 117 -0.54 -5.98 17.33
N ASP A 118 -1.65 -6.20 16.63
CA ASP A 118 -2.98 -5.69 16.98
C ASP A 118 -3.96 -6.86 17.19
N ASP A 119 -4.81 -6.74 18.20
CA ASP A 119 -5.95 -7.62 18.41
C ASP A 119 -7.24 -6.82 18.26
N SER A 120 -7.88 -6.98 17.11
CA SER A 120 -9.09 -6.23 16.82
C SER A 120 -10.34 -6.71 17.53
N THR A 121 -10.29 -7.86 18.21
CA THR A 121 -11.44 -8.38 18.95
C THR A 121 -11.74 -7.52 20.18
N SER A 122 -10.79 -6.70 20.62
CA SER A 122 -10.98 -5.78 21.75
C SER A 122 -11.81 -4.53 21.42
N TYR A 123 -12.02 -4.21 20.13
CA TYR A 123 -12.72 -3.00 19.71
C TYR A 123 -13.70 -3.18 18.54
N ARG A 124 -13.82 -4.39 17.97
CA ARG A 124 -14.81 -4.71 16.91
C ARG A 124 -15.61 -5.95 17.26
N SER A 125 -16.90 -5.93 16.94
CA SER A 125 -17.75 -7.10 17.15
C SER A 125 -17.48 -8.18 16.09
N ALA A 126 -17.57 -9.44 16.48
CA ALA A 126 -17.47 -10.55 15.54
C ALA A 126 -18.61 -10.52 14.49
N ASP A 127 -19.79 -10.05 14.87
CA ASP A 127 -20.95 -9.93 13.99
C ASP A 127 -20.74 -8.92 12.86
N GLU A 128 -20.11 -7.77 13.17
CA GLU A 128 -19.72 -6.78 12.17
C GLU A 128 -18.77 -7.40 11.13
N VAL A 129 -17.69 -8.04 11.59
CA VAL A 129 -16.71 -8.67 10.68
C VAL A 129 -17.37 -9.75 9.84
N LYS A 130 -18.20 -10.60 10.46
CA LYS A 130 -18.92 -11.70 9.80
C LYS A 130 -19.84 -11.18 8.69
N ALA A 131 -20.56 -10.07 8.92
CA ALA A 131 -21.43 -9.48 7.91
C ALA A 131 -20.66 -9.12 6.63
N TRP A 132 -19.46 -8.54 6.77
CA TRP A 132 -18.60 -8.20 5.63
C TRP A 132 -18.02 -9.43 4.94
N VAL A 133 -17.55 -10.42 5.71
CA VAL A 133 -16.97 -11.65 5.15
C VAL A 133 -17.99 -12.44 4.33
N ASP A 134 -19.22 -12.57 4.83
CA ASP A 134 -20.22 -13.43 4.20
C ASP A 134 -20.93 -12.76 3.02
N ARG A 135 -21.15 -11.44 3.10
CA ARG A 135 -22.00 -10.72 2.14
C ARG A 135 -21.22 -9.91 1.13
N GLU A 136 -20.08 -9.35 1.54
CA GLU A 136 -19.38 -8.31 0.79
C GLU A 136 -17.98 -8.73 0.34
N ASN A 137 -17.68 -10.03 0.32
CA ASN A 137 -16.37 -10.50 -0.10
C ASN A 137 -16.12 -10.24 -1.60
N PRO A 138 -15.11 -9.44 -1.97
CA PRO A 138 -14.87 -9.06 -3.37
C PRO A 138 -14.48 -10.26 -4.25
N ILE A 139 -13.78 -11.25 -3.69
CA ILE A 139 -13.36 -12.45 -4.42
C ILE A 139 -14.58 -13.30 -4.73
N ALA A 140 -15.44 -13.55 -3.74
CA ALA A 140 -16.66 -14.34 -3.92
C ALA A 140 -17.64 -13.67 -4.90
N ARG A 141 -17.81 -12.34 -4.78
CA ARG A 141 -18.64 -11.54 -5.70
C ARG A 141 -18.13 -11.64 -7.14
N PHE A 142 -16.83 -11.44 -7.35
CA PHE A 142 -16.25 -11.51 -8.70
C PHE A 142 -16.25 -12.94 -9.26
N HIS A 143 -15.95 -13.96 -8.44
CA HIS A 143 -16.03 -15.35 -8.84
C HIS A 143 -17.43 -15.73 -9.32
N THR A 144 -18.48 -15.33 -8.58
CA THR A 144 -19.87 -15.56 -8.97
C THR A 144 -20.16 -14.97 -10.35
N TYR A 145 -19.72 -13.73 -10.60
CA TYR A 145 -19.84 -13.11 -11.92
C TYR A 145 -19.14 -13.91 -13.03
N LEU A 146 -17.94 -14.43 -12.79
CA LEU A 146 -17.19 -15.21 -13.78
C LEU A 146 -17.87 -16.55 -14.10
N VAL A 147 -18.42 -17.22 -13.09
CA VAL A 147 -19.21 -18.46 -13.25
C VAL A 147 -20.48 -18.19 -14.05
N ASP A 148 -21.21 -17.12 -13.73
CA ASP A 148 -22.43 -16.72 -14.46
C ASP A 148 -22.16 -16.39 -15.94
N LYS A 149 -20.95 -15.91 -16.25
CA LYS A 149 -20.48 -15.68 -17.63
C LYS A 149 -19.99 -16.94 -18.34
N GLY A 150 -19.87 -18.07 -17.63
CA GLY A 150 -19.27 -19.29 -18.15
C GLY A 150 -17.78 -19.16 -18.45
N TRP A 151 -17.09 -18.19 -17.83
CA TRP A 151 -15.65 -17.97 -18.01
C TRP A 151 -14.80 -18.80 -17.06
N CYS A 152 -15.40 -19.28 -15.97
CA CYS A 152 -14.83 -20.31 -15.12
C CYS A 152 -15.92 -21.28 -14.63
N THR A 153 -15.51 -22.46 -14.19
CA THR A 153 -16.35 -23.41 -13.47
C THR A 153 -16.29 -23.14 -11.96
N PRO A 154 -17.28 -23.59 -11.18
CA PRO A 154 -17.24 -23.48 -9.71
C PRO A 154 -15.99 -24.11 -9.06
N ASN A 155 -15.30 -25.03 -9.75
CA ASN A 155 -14.13 -25.75 -9.23
C ASN A 155 -12.80 -25.28 -9.84
N ASP A 156 -12.80 -24.35 -10.80
CA ASP A 156 -11.55 -23.88 -11.42
C ASP A 156 -10.64 -23.18 -10.40
N ASP A 157 -11.27 -22.57 -9.39
CA ASP A 157 -10.64 -21.94 -8.24
C ASP A 157 -9.69 -22.88 -7.48
N ASP A 158 -10.00 -24.17 -7.37
CA ASP A 158 -9.20 -25.11 -6.57
C ASP A 158 -7.86 -25.42 -7.21
N LYS A 159 -7.83 -25.57 -8.54
CA LYS A 159 -6.59 -25.78 -9.29
C LYS A 159 -5.71 -24.54 -9.20
N TRP A 160 -6.31 -23.36 -9.37
CA TRP A 160 -5.61 -22.09 -9.27
C TRP A 160 -5.05 -21.83 -7.86
N LYS A 161 -5.86 -22.04 -6.81
CA LYS A 161 -5.43 -21.93 -5.40
C LYS A 161 -4.24 -22.85 -5.10
N LYS A 162 -4.26 -24.10 -5.58
CA LYS A 162 -3.14 -25.04 -5.43
C LYS A 162 -1.89 -24.54 -6.15
N GLN A 163 -2.02 -23.97 -7.35
CA GLN A 163 -0.91 -23.37 -8.08
C GLN A 163 -0.32 -22.17 -7.33
N VAL A 164 -1.13 -21.17 -6.99
CA VAL A 164 -0.70 -19.96 -6.27
C VAL A 164 -0.04 -20.34 -4.95
N ARG A 165 -0.58 -21.32 -4.21
CA ARG A 165 0.04 -21.81 -2.98
C ARG A 165 1.45 -22.36 -3.22
N ARG A 166 1.67 -23.13 -4.29
CA ARG A 166 3.02 -23.61 -4.64
C ARG A 166 3.96 -22.47 -4.99
N GLU A 167 3.48 -21.47 -5.73
CA GLU A 167 4.27 -20.29 -6.11
C GLU A 167 4.69 -19.47 -4.88
N VAL A 168 3.75 -19.20 -3.97
CA VAL A 168 4.02 -18.50 -2.70
C VAL A 168 5.00 -19.29 -1.84
N MET A 169 4.80 -20.60 -1.67
CA MET A 169 5.74 -21.43 -0.87
C MET A 169 7.12 -21.49 -1.51
N LYS A 170 7.22 -21.55 -2.84
CA LYS A 170 8.51 -21.50 -3.55
C LYS A 170 9.21 -20.17 -3.31
N ALA A 171 8.49 -19.04 -3.40
CA ALA A 171 9.04 -17.72 -3.15
C ALA A 171 9.49 -17.57 -1.68
N PHE A 172 8.67 -18.05 -0.73
CA PHE A 172 8.99 -18.05 0.69
C PHE A 172 10.26 -18.85 0.98
N SER A 173 10.35 -20.11 0.51
CA SER A 173 11.54 -20.93 0.69
C SER A 173 12.77 -20.42 -0.06
N ALA A 174 12.60 -19.63 -1.13
CA ALA A 174 13.71 -18.93 -1.78
C ALA A 174 14.18 -17.76 -0.90
N ALA A 175 13.26 -16.97 -0.36
CA ALA A 175 13.54 -15.83 0.51
C ALA A 175 14.23 -16.25 1.82
N GLU A 176 13.82 -17.34 2.47
CA GLU A 176 14.46 -17.85 3.69
C GLU A 176 15.92 -18.28 3.49
N LYS A 177 16.31 -18.61 2.26
CA LYS A 177 17.68 -18.98 1.90
C LYS A 177 18.54 -17.78 1.55
N ILE A 178 17.95 -16.59 1.40
CA ILE A 178 18.71 -15.37 1.18
C ILE A 178 19.43 -15.06 2.50
N PRO A 179 20.76 -15.08 2.54
CA PRO A 179 21.51 -14.64 3.72
C PRO A 179 21.16 -13.19 4.10
N LEU A 180 21.36 -12.85 5.37
CA LEU A 180 21.16 -11.49 5.84
C LEU A 180 22.13 -10.53 5.14
N MET A 181 21.75 -9.27 4.99
CA MET A 181 22.69 -8.27 4.50
C MET A 181 23.85 -8.11 5.48
N HIS A 182 25.05 -7.85 4.96
CA HIS A 182 26.18 -7.51 5.81
C HIS A 182 25.88 -6.20 6.56
N PRO A 183 26.24 -6.06 7.84
CA PRO A 183 25.97 -4.83 8.61
C PRO A 183 26.54 -3.54 7.99
N HIS A 184 27.52 -3.63 7.09
CA HIS A 184 28.05 -2.48 6.35
C HIS A 184 26.97 -1.74 5.55
N GLU A 185 25.93 -2.45 5.09
CA GLU A 185 24.83 -1.84 4.34
C GLU A 185 24.08 -0.76 5.16
N LEU A 186 24.25 -0.71 6.49
CA LEU A 186 23.68 0.37 7.32
C LEU A 186 24.22 1.76 6.93
N PHE A 187 25.44 1.83 6.41
CA PHE A 187 26.13 3.08 6.05
C PHE A 187 25.97 3.45 4.58
N GLU A 188 25.34 2.57 3.79
CA GLU A 188 25.08 2.78 2.38
C GLU A 188 23.71 3.48 2.19
N ASP A 189 23.52 4.10 1.03
CA ASP A 189 22.26 4.74 0.60
C ASP A 189 21.69 5.86 1.49
N VAL A 190 22.40 6.27 2.56
CA VAL A 190 22.08 7.48 3.35
C VAL A 190 22.24 8.74 2.50
N TYR A 191 23.29 8.80 1.70
CA TYR A 191 23.57 9.83 0.70
C TYR A 191 24.05 9.16 -0.59
N LYS A 192 24.01 9.90 -1.72
CA LYS A 192 24.59 9.43 -2.98
C LYS A 192 26.07 9.04 -2.82
N GLU A 193 26.81 9.87 -2.10
CA GLU A 193 28.21 9.64 -1.74
C GLU A 193 28.34 9.71 -0.22
N LYS A 194 29.11 8.78 0.35
CA LYS A 194 29.32 8.69 1.79
C LYS A 194 30.02 9.95 2.30
N THR A 195 29.46 10.58 3.32
CA THR A 195 30.09 11.75 3.94
C THR A 195 31.30 11.32 4.77
N PRO A 196 32.28 12.21 5.03
CA PRO A 196 33.43 11.88 5.87
C PRO A 196 33.03 11.36 7.26
N SER A 197 31.95 11.89 7.85
CA SER A 197 31.47 11.44 9.16
C SER A 197 30.89 10.02 9.11
N ILE A 198 30.15 9.66 8.05
CA ILE A 198 29.60 8.30 7.90
C ILE A 198 30.73 7.31 7.59
N ALA A 199 31.71 7.72 6.78
CA ALA A 199 32.90 6.91 6.52
C ALA A 199 33.69 6.63 7.80
N GLU A 200 33.82 7.62 8.68
CA GLU A 200 34.47 7.46 9.98
C GLU A 200 33.66 6.55 10.93
N GLN A 201 32.32 6.71 10.99
CA GLN A 201 31.47 5.80 11.77
C GLN A 201 31.55 4.37 11.26
N GLN A 202 31.60 4.16 9.94
CA GLN A 202 31.81 2.85 9.37
C GLN A 202 33.17 2.28 9.76
N ARG A 203 34.25 3.08 9.70
CA ARG A 203 35.58 2.63 10.13
C ARG A 203 35.58 2.18 11.59
N GLN A 204 34.97 2.95 12.49
CA GLN A 204 34.84 2.61 13.90
C GLN A 204 33.99 1.34 14.11
N PHE A 205 32.94 1.18 13.32
CA PHE A 205 32.13 -0.03 13.33
C PHE A 205 32.90 -1.27 12.85
N ASP A 206 33.72 -1.12 11.80
CA ASP A 206 34.56 -2.19 11.27
C ASP A 206 35.62 -2.62 12.31
N GLU A 207 36.21 -1.66 13.03
CA GLU A 207 37.12 -1.92 14.16
C GLU A 207 36.41 -2.69 15.27
N HIS A 208 35.21 -2.27 15.67
CA HIS A 208 34.40 -2.97 16.67
C HIS A 208 34.06 -4.41 16.25
N LEU A 209 33.68 -4.62 14.99
CA LEU A 209 33.40 -5.96 14.48
C LEU A 209 34.65 -6.84 14.42
N GLN A 210 35.84 -6.28 14.17
CA GLN A 210 37.09 -7.04 14.21
C GLN A 210 37.42 -7.51 15.63
N GLU A 211 37.16 -6.68 16.64
CA GLU A 211 37.45 -7.00 18.04
C GLU A 211 36.38 -7.90 18.71
N HIS A 212 35.15 -7.87 18.22
CA HIS A 212 33.99 -8.51 18.87
C HIS A 212 33.13 -9.38 17.95
N ALA A 213 33.70 -9.88 16.83
CA ALA A 213 32.99 -10.64 15.81
C ALA A 213 32.15 -11.79 16.37
N GLU A 214 32.64 -12.47 17.41
CA GLU A 214 31.99 -13.62 18.06
C GLU A 214 30.67 -13.29 18.75
N GLN A 215 30.42 -12.01 19.06
CA GLN A 215 29.20 -11.55 19.71
C GLN A 215 28.07 -11.27 18.70
N TYR A 216 28.37 -11.33 17.40
CA TYR A 216 27.44 -11.00 16.33
C TYR A 216 27.17 -12.19 15.40
N PRO A 217 25.96 -12.32 14.84
CA PRO A 217 25.59 -13.44 13.98
C PRO A 217 26.11 -13.27 12.53
N LEU A 218 27.39 -12.90 12.35
CA LEU A 218 27.98 -12.59 11.05
C LEU A 218 28.00 -13.78 10.09
N SER A 219 27.98 -15.01 10.61
CA SER A 219 27.88 -16.24 9.80
C SER A 219 26.57 -16.37 9.02
N LYS A 220 25.54 -15.60 9.39
CA LYS A 220 24.25 -15.55 8.68
C LYS A 220 24.22 -14.48 7.59
N CYS A 221 25.25 -13.63 7.49
CA CYS A 221 25.29 -12.51 6.58
C CYS A 221 26.00 -12.86 5.26
N GLU A 222 25.66 -12.14 4.18
CA GLU A 222 26.45 -12.09 2.96
C GLU A 222 27.86 -11.52 3.24
N PRO A 223 28.87 -11.91 2.46
CA PRO A 223 30.15 -11.20 2.44
C PRO A 223 29.97 -9.73 2.08
N ILE A 224 30.91 -8.88 2.48
CA ILE A 224 30.92 -7.45 2.12
C ILE A 224 30.87 -7.32 0.59
N ARG A 225 29.85 -6.63 0.07
CA ARG A 225 29.76 -6.32 -1.36
C ARG A 225 30.87 -5.36 -1.76
N GLN A 226 31.77 -5.80 -2.62
CA GLN A 226 32.67 -4.89 -3.32
C GLN A 226 31.85 -4.19 -4.41
N LYS A 227 31.55 -2.89 -4.24
CA LYS A 227 30.89 -2.11 -5.30
C LYS A 227 31.80 -2.12 -6.54
N GLU A 228 31.30 -2.64 -7.66
CA GLU A 228 31.91 -2.40 -8.98
C GLU A 228 31.92 -0.89 -9.21
N LYS A 229 33.10 -0.35 -9.57
CA LYS A 229 33.34 1.08 -9.77
C LYS A 229 32.60 1.64 -10.98
#